data_AF-A0A2N9VT63-F1
#
_entry.id   AF-A0A2N9VT63-F1
#
_cell.length_a   1.000
_cell.length_b   1.000
_cell.length_c   1.000
_cell.angle_alpha   90.00
_cell.angle_beta   90.00
_cell.angle_gamma   90.00
#
_symmetry.space_group_name_H-M   'P 1'
#
loop_
_entity.id
_entity.type
_entity.pdbx_description
1 polymer ?
#
loop_
_entity_poly.entity_id
_entity_poly.type
_entity_poly.pdbx_seq_one_letter_code
_entity_poly.pdbx_strand_id
1 'polypeptide(L)'
;MPLKHYPLASAGAVALVFSMMLAAPALASSGGGGLPWEAPLQQIQQSITGPVAGFIALAAVAIAGGMLIFGGELNDFARRLCYIALVGGVLLGATQIVGLFGATGATIGSLKPKMHENMAVQMSFAARVGEGAHG
;
A
#
# COMPACT_ATOMS: atom_id res chain seq x y z
N MET A 1 5.03 -20.95 -39.70
CA MET A 1 4.18 -21.42 -38.57
C MET A 1 4.12 -20.31 -37.52
N PRO A 2 3.03 -19.52 -37.40
CA PRO A 2 2.95 -18.53 -36.33
C PRO A 2 2.45 -19.19 -35.04
N LEU A 3 3.31 -19.22 -34.01
CA LEU A 3 2.97 -19.67 -32.67
C LEU A 3 2.03 -18.64 -32.04
N LYS A 4 0.80 -19.08 -31.75
CA LYS A 4 -0.25 -18.30 -31.11
C LYS A 4 0.23 -17.94 -29.70
N HIS A 5 0.58 -16.68 -29.47
CA HIS A 5 0.87 -16.20 -28.13
C HIS A 5 -0.43 -16.24 -27.32
N TYR A 6 -0.40 -16.84 -26.13
CA TYR A 6 -1.53 -16.89 -25.20
C TYR A 6 -1.34 -15.82 -24.11
N PRO A 7 -1.48 -14.50 -24.41
CA PRO A 7 -1.32 -13.42 -23.45
C PRO A 7 -2.40 -13.44 -22.35
N LEU A 8 -3.47 -14.21 -22.59
CA LEU A 8 -4.56 -14.46 -21.66
C LEU A 8 -4.08 -15.26 -20.43
N ALA A 9 -3.11 -16.16 -20.58
CA ALA A 9 -2.60 -16.97 -19.48
C ALA A 9 -1.75 -16.15 -18.49
N SER A 10 -0.96 -15.18 -18.98
CA SER A 10 -0.16 -14.29 -18.13
C SER A 10 -0.99 -13.17 -17.49
N ALA A 11 -2.03 -12.67 -18.19
CA ALA A 11 -2.96 -11.70 -17.62
C ALA A 11 -3.78 -12.31 -16.46
N GLY A 12 -4.17 -13.58 -16.57
CA GLY A 12 -4.88 -14.30 -15.50
C GLY A 12 -4.06 -14.43 -14.22
N ALA A 13 -2.75 -14.70 -14.32
CA ALA A 13 -1.87 -14.84 -13.16
C ALA A 13 -1.67 -13.51 -12.40
N VAL A 14 -1.55 -12.39 -13.12
CA VAL A 14 -1.37 -11.06 -12.51
C VAL A 14 -2.66 -10.59 -11.83
N ALA A 15 -3.83 -10.82 -12.45
CA ALA A 15 -5.11 -10.51 -11.85
C ALA A 15 -5.36 -11.29 -10.54
N LEU A 16 -4.89 -12.55 -10.49
CA LEU A 16 -5.05 -13.42 -9.31
C LEU A 16 -4.18 -12.96 -8.14
N VAL A 17 -2.92 -12.60 -8.39
CA VAL A 17 -2.00 -12.05 -7.38
C VAL A 17 -2.48 -10.69 -6.87
N PHE A 18 -2.98 -9.84 -7.75
CA PHE A 18 -3.56 -8.54 -7.37
C PHE A 18 -4.84 -8.71 -6.53
N SER A 19 -5.72 -9.65 -6.89
CA SER A 19 -6.91 -9.98 -6.10
C SER A 19 -6.58 -10.53 -4.71
N MET A 20 -5.47 -11.24 -4.54
CA MET A 20 -5.00 -11.70 -3.22
C MET A 20 -4.44 -10.57 -2.36
N MET A 21 -3.88 -9.51 -2.96
CA MET A 21 -3.39 -8.33 -2.22
C MET A 21 -4.51 -7.38 -1.79
N LEU A 22 -5.62 -7.31 -2.53
CA LEU A 22 -6.78 -6.48 -2.19
C LEU A 22 -7.79 -7.16 -1.24
N ALA A 23 -7.58 -8.43 -0.91
CA ALA A 23 -8.37 -9.12 0.09
C ALA A 23 -8.06 -8.53 1.48
N ALA A 24 -8.78 -7.48 1.87
CA ALA A 24 -8.79 -6.99 3.24
C ALA A 24 -9.15 -8.13 4.21
N PRO A 25 -8.59 -8.19 5.42
CA PRO A 25 -9.01 -9.17 6.40
C PRO A 25 -10.49 -8.91 6.68
N ALA A 26 -11.35 -9.84 6.27
CA ALA A 26 -12.70 -9.88 6.76
C ALA A 26 -12.61 -10.14 8.26
N LEU A 27 -12.67 -9.08 9.06
CA LEU A 27 -12.94 -9.11 10.49
C LEU A 27 -14.33 -9.73 10.67
N ALA A 28 -14.40 -11.06 10.55
CA ALA A 28 -15.46 -11.83 11.14
C ALA A 28 -15.28 -11.64 12.65
N SER A 29 -16.16 -10.79 13.19
CA SER A 29 -16.37 -10.53 14.60
C SER A 29 -15.85 -11.66 15.48
N SER A 30 -14.93 -11.32 16.38
CA SER A 30 -14.67 -12.03 17.62
C SER A 30 -15.94 -12.04 18.47
N GLY A 31 -16.94 -12.84 18.08
CA GLY A 31 -18.29 -12.73 18.62
C GLY A 31 -19.14 -13.97 18.35
N GLY A 32 -18.99 -14.97 19.22
CA GLY A 32 -20.13 -15.72 19.73
C GLY A 32 -20.44 -17.10 19.12
N GLY A 33 -20.12 -18.15 19.89
CA GLY A 33 -21.13 -19.15 20.26
C GLY A 33 -21.15 -20.51 19.56
N GLY A 34 -20.53 -21.51 20.19
CA GLY A 34 -21.24 -22.73 20.58
C GLY A 34 -21.56 -23.81 19.53
N LEU A 35 -20.94 -23.84 18.35
CA LEU A 35 -21.22 -24.87 17.34
C LEU A 35 -19.98 -25.75 17.06
N PRO A 36 -20.09 -27.10 17.13
CA PRO A 36 -18.92 -28.01 17.10
C PRO A 36 -18.16 -28.03 15.75
N TRP A 37 -18.74 -27.49 14.68
CA TRP A 37 -18.12 -27.37 13.36
C TRP A 37 -17.36 -26.05 13.14
N GLU A 38 -17.44 -25.09 14.07
CA GLU A 38 -16.63 -23.86 13.99
C GLU A 38 -15.15 -24.13 14.30
N ALA A 39 -14.85 -25.06 15.20
CA ALA A 39 -13.47 -25.38 15.56
C ALA A 39 -12.63 -25.89 14.38
N PRO A 40 -13.12 -26.82 13.52
CA PRO A 40 -12.42 -27.20 12.30
C PRO A 40 -12.23 -26.05 11.30
N LEU A 41 -13.23 -25.17 11.14
CA LEU A 41 -13.14 -24.04 10.21
C LEU A 41 -12.14 -22.98 10.68
N GLN A 42 -12.09 -22.71 11.99
CA GLN A 42 -11.03 -21.89 12.58
C GLN A 42 -9.65 -22.52 12.43
N GLN A 43 -9.53 -23.84 12.57
CA GLN A 43 -8.25 -24.53 12.42
C GLN A 43 -7.69 -24.42 11.00
N ILE A 44 -8.55 -24.45 9.98
CA ILE A 44 -8.16 -24.24 8.58
C ILE A 44 -7.74 -22.78 8.35
N GLN A 45 -8.49 -21.81 8.88
CA GLN A 45 -8.08 -20.40 8.81
C GLN A 45 -6.71 -20.19 9.47
N GLN A 46 -6.53 -20.69 10.68
CA GLN A 46 -5.26 -20.64 11.42
C GLN A 46 -4.13 -21.39 10.70
N SER A 47 -4.42 -22.41 9.89
CA SER A 47 -3.39 -23.13 9.12
C SER A 47 -2.92 -22.33 7.89
N ILE A 48 -3.77 -21.48 7.33
CA ILE A 48 -3.46 -20.64 6.15
C ILE A 48 -2.82 -19.31 6.59
N THR A 49 -3.22 -18.75 7.73
CA THR A 49 -2.70 -17.48 8.24
C THR A 49 -1.69 -17.62 9.38
N GLY A 50 -1.50 -18.82 9.93
CA GLY A 50 -0.64 -19.06 11.08
C GLY A 50 0.84 -19.27 10.74
N PRO A 51 1.69 -19.45 11.77
CA PRO A 51 3.14 -19.54 11.64
C PRO A 51 3.62 -20.64 10.68
N VAL A 52 2.86 -21.74 10.58
CA VAL A 52 3.16 -22.88 9.70
C VAL A 52 3.19 -22.46 8.22
N ALA A 53 2.23 -21.63 7.79
CA ALA A 53 2.22 -21.08 6.43
C ALA A 53 3.45 -20.20 6.18
N GLY A 54 3.89 -19.44 7.19
CA GLY A 54 5.11 -18.64 7.15
C GLY A 54 6.37 -19.49 6.93
N PHE A 55 6.52 -20.62 7.64
CA PHE A 55 7.66 -21.53 7.45
C PHE A 55 7.66 -22.19 6.07
N ILE A 56 6.48 -22.56 5.55
CA ILE A 56 6.35 -23.11 4.19
C ILE A 56 6.74 -22.06 3.15
N ALA A 57 6.29 -20.82 3.31
CA ALA A 57 6.66 -19.72 2.42
C ALA A 57 8.18 -19.46 2.42
N LEU A 58 8.81 -19.46 3.61
CA LEU A 58 10.25 -19.33 3.76
C LEU A 58 10.99 -20.48 3.04
N ALA A 59 10.55 -21.73 3.24
CA ALA A 59 11.13 -22.89 2.57
C ALA A 59 11.00 -22.79 1.03
N ALA A 60 9.85 -22.35 0.51
CA ALA A 60 9.63 -22.16 -0.92
C ALA A 60 10.57 -21.10 -1.52
N VAL A 61 10.75 -19.96 -0.82
CA VAL A 61 11.70 -18.91 -1.23
C VAL A 61 13.14 -19.43 -1.20
N ALA A 62 13.52 -20.22 -0.20
CA ALA A 62 14.85 -20.81 -0.11
C ALA A 62 15.13 -21.82 -1.24
N ILE A 63 14.14 -22.65 -1.60
CA ILE A 63 14.25 -23.59 -2.72
C ILE A 63 14.33 -22.82 -4.04
N ALA A 64 13.51 -21.79 -4.24
CA ALA A 64 13.57 -20.94 -5.43
C ALA A 64 14.92 -20.23 -5.56
N GLY A 65 15.45 -19.68 -4.45
CA GLY A 65 16.79 -19.08 -4.40
C GLY A 65 17.91 -20.10 -4.60
N GLY A 66 17.77 -21.31 -4.06
CA GLY A 66 18.70 -22.42 -4.27
C GLY A 66 18.75 -22.87 -5.72
N MET A 67 17.60 -23.07 -6.36
CA MET A 67 17.50 -23.39 -7.79
C MET A 67 18.17 -22.31 -8.67
N LEU A 68 18.15 -21.05 -8.20
CA LEU A 68 18.79 -19.87 -8.80
C LEU A 68 20.33 -19.83 -8.67
N ILE A 69 20.91 -20.54 -7.70
CA ILE A 69 22.37 -20.61 -7.52
C ILE A 69 22.92 -21.87 -8.19
N PHE A 70 22.18 -22.98 -8.14
CA PHE A 70 22.64 -24.30 -8.56
C PHE A 70 22.39 -24.66 -10.04
N GLY A 71 21.89 -23.75 -10.88
CA GLY A 71 22.10 -23.90 -12.32
C GLY A 71 20.96 -24.53 -13.14
N GLY A 72 19.78 -24.78 -12.56
CA GLY A 72 18.72 -25.57 -13.21
C GLY A 72 17.84 -24.82 -14.22
N GLU A 73 18.40 -23.99 -15.10
CA GLU A 73 17.75 -23.03 -16.05
C GLU A 73 17.86 -21.53 -15.63
N LEU A 74 19.00 -21.14 -15.04
CA LEU A 74 19.24 -19.78 -14.52
C LEU A 74 19.05 -18.67 -15.54
N ASN A 75 19.45 -18.92 -16.78
CA ASN A 75 19.40 -17.90 -17.82
C ASN A 75 17.96 -17.48 -18.13
N ASP A 76 17.02 -18.44 -18.19
CA ASP A 76 15.61 -18.15 -18.41
C ASP A 76 14.94 -17.52 -17.19
N PHE A 77 15.24 -18.03 -15.99
CA PHE A 77 14.72 -17.44 -14.75
C PHE A 77 15.23 -16.00 -14.53
N ALA A 78 16.54 -15.77 -14.65
CA ALA A 78 17.16 -14.47 -14.46
C ALA A 78 16.68 -13.46 -15.51
N ARG A 79 16.54 -13.89 -16.77
CA ARG A 79 15.97 -13.06 -17.83
C ARG A 79 14.54 -12.65 -17.51
N ARG A 80 13.72 -13.57 -16.99
CA ARG A 80 12.33 -13.28 -16.58
C ARG A 80 12.25 -12.36 -15.37
N LEU A 81 13.13 -12.54 -14.38
CA LEU A 81 13.21 -11.68 -13.20
C LEU A 81 13.67 -10.26 -13.56
N CYS A 82 14.65 -10.15 -14.46
CA CYS A 82 15.12 -8.87 -14.99
C CYS A 82 13.99 -8.10 -15.68
N TYR A 83 13.16 -8.75 -16.51
CA TYR A 83 12.00 -8.09 -17.12
C TYR A 83 11.01 -7.56 -16.09
N ILE A 84 10.66 -8.36 -15.07
CA ILE A 84 9.72 -7.95 -14.02
C ILE A 84 10.31 -6.80 -13.19
N ALA A 85 11.60 -6.86 -12.84
CA ALA A 85 12.29 -5.81 -12.09
C ALA A 85 12.40 -4.51 -12.89
N LEU A 86 12.74 -4.57 -14.18
CA LEU A 86 12.82 -3.39 -15.05
C LEU A 86 11.44 -2.74 -15.22
N VAL A 87 10.40 -3.53 -15.51
CA VAL A 87 9.04 -3.01 -15.67
C VAL A 87 8.53 -2.43 -14.34
N GLY A 88 8.65 -3.18 -13.24
CA GLY A 88 8.24 -2.73 -11.92
C GLY A 88 8.98 -1.48 -11.47
N GLY A 89 10.30 -1.42 -11.66
CA GLY A 89 11.13 -0.27 -11.34
C GLY A 89 10.76 0.98 -12.14
N VAL A 90 10.49 0.84 -13.45
CA VAL A 90 10.03 1.97 -14.28
C VAL A 90 8.65 2.45 -13.82
N LEU A 91 7.71 1.55 -13.53
CA LEU A 91 6.37 1.93 -13.05
C LEU A 91 6.43 2.62 -11.67
N LEU A 92 7.22 2.09 -10.73
CA LEU A 92 7.43 2.69 -9.41
C LEU A 92 8.21 4.02 -9.47
N GLY A 93 9.15 4.15 -10.40
CA GLY A 93 9.87 5.41 -10.64
C GLY A 93 9.01 6.46 -11.34
N ALA A 94 8.13 6.04 -12.25
CA ALA A 94 7.23 6.93 -12.98
C ALA A 94 6.28 7.68 -12.04
N THR A 95 5.80 7.06 -10.95
CA THR A 95 4.94 7.75 -9.97
C THR A 95 5.68 8.92 -9.30
N GLN A 96 6.99 8.80 -9.08
CA GLN A 96 7.82 9.87 -8.52
C GLN A 96 7.96 11.03 -9.51
N ILE A 97 8.15 10.73 -10.79
CA ILE A 97 8.25 11.75 -11.85
C ILE A 97 6.91 12.47 -12.03
N VAL A 98 5.80 11.73 -12.08
CA VAL A 98 4.44 12.31 -12.17
C VAL A 98 4.14 13.19 -10.95
N GLY A 99 4.61 12.82 -9.75
CA GLY A 99 4.47 13.64 -8.55
C GLY A 99 5.13 15.02 -8.67
N LEU A 100 6.29 15.11 -9.35
CA LEU A 100 7.00 16.38 -9.56
C LEU A 100 6.22 17.35 -10.45
N PHE A 101 5.50 16.84 -11.45
CA PHE A 101 4.69 17.64 -12.37
C PHE A 101 3.23 17.80 -11.93
N GLY A 102 2.72 16.92 -11.05
CA GLY A 102 1.35 16.95 -10.54
C GLY A 102 1.16 17.81 -9.28
N ALA A 103 2.20 17.97 -8.44
CA ALA A 103 2.13 18.75 -7.21
C ALA A 103 2.51 20.24 -7.39
N THR A 104 3.10 20.61 -8.53
CA THR A 104 3.50 22.01 -8.84
C THR A 104 2.46 22.78 -9.67
N GLY A 105 1.31 22.16 -9.98
CA GLY A 105 0.15 22.85 -10.53
C GLY A 105 -0.49 23.77 -9.48
N ALA A 106 -0.04 25.02 -9.46
CA ALA A 106 -0.49 26.16 -8.64
C ALA A 106 -1.79 25.98 -7.81
N THR A 107 -1.67 26.07 -6.48
CA THR A 107 -2.81 26.38 -5.60
C THR A 107 -3.16 27.87 -5.72
N ILE A 108 -3.85 28.26 -6.79
CA ILE A 108 -4.45 29.60 -6.85
C ILE A 108 -5.65 29.59 -5.88
N GLY A 109 -5.45 30.17 -4.69
CA GLY A 109 -6.54 30.58 -3.81
C GLY A 109 -6.51 29.98 -2.41
N SER A 110 -5.66 30.51 -1.54
CA SER A 110 -6.03 30.64 -0.12
C SER A 110 -5.36 31.87 0.48
N LEU A 111 -5.71 33.04 -0.04
CA LEU A 111 -5.64 34.25 0.78
C LEU A 111 -6.85 34.22 1.71
N LYS A 112 -6.71 33.55 2.86
CA LYS A 112 -7.59 33.80 4.00
C LYS A 112 -7.31 35.23 4.44
N PRO A 113 -8.26 36.19 4.32
CA PRO A 113 -8.01 37.55 4.73
C PRO A 113 -7.84 37.55 6.24
N LYS A 114 -6.60 37.75 6.70
CA LYS A 114 -6.22 37.98 8.11
C LYS A 114 -6.70 39.36 8.60
N MET A 115 -7.91 39.78 8.22
CA MET A 115 -8.49 41.06 8.63
C MET A 115 -9.16 40.97 10.01
N HIS A 116 -9.67 39.80 10.40
CA HIS A 116 -10.48 39.68 11.63
C HIS A 116 -9.68 39.39 12.91
N GLU A 117 -8.41 38.98 12.80
CA GLU A 117 -7.58 38.65 13.97
C GLU A 117 -6.96 39.89 14.62
N ASN A 118 -6.51 40.85 13.79
CA ASN A 118 -5.88 42.08 14.29
C ASN A 118 -6.89 43.06 14.91
N MET A 119 -8.15 43.03 14.50
CA MET A 119 -9.17 43.93 15.03
C MET A 119 -9.57 43.58 16.48
N ALA A 120 -9.61 42.30 16.82
CA ALA A 120 -9.91 41.84 18.19
C ALA A 120 -8.77 42.16 19.18
N VAL A 121 -7.52 42.04 18.72
CA VAL A 121 -6.32 42.38 19.52
C VAL A 121 -6.20 43.90 19.69
N GLN A 122 -6.50 44.68 18.64
CA GLN A 122 -6.45 46.14 18.71
C GLN A 122 -7.55 46.72 19.61
N MET A 123 -8.78 46.16 19.58
CA MET A 123 -9.85 46.56 20.49
C MET A 123 -9.53 46.22 21.96
N SER A 124 -8.89 45.07 22.22
CA SER A 124 -8.45 44.70 23.59
C SER A 124 -7.35 45.62 24.11
N PHE A 125 -6.42 46.06 23.26
CA PHE A 125 -5.36 46.98 23.66
C PHE A 125 -5.91 48.41 23.88
N ALA A 126 -6.79 48.89 23.00
CA ALA A 126 -7.43 50.20 23.14
C ALA A 126 -8.32 50.28 24.40
N ALA A 127 -9.02 49.20 24.75
CA ALA A 127 -9.83 49.13 25.97
C ALA A 127 -8.97 49.19 27.26
N ARG A 128 -7.74 48.66 27.24
CA ARG A 128 -6.83 48.67 28.40
C ARG A 128 -6.14 50.01 28.64
N VAL A 129 -6.09 50.90 27.64
CA VAL A 129 -5.43 52.20 27.74
C VAL A 129 -6.36 53.28 28.34
N GLY A 130 -7.67 53.04 28.41
CA GLY A 130 -8.65 54.01 28.90
C GLY A 130 -8.94 54.03 30.41
N GLU A 131 -8.43 53.07 31.19
CA GLU A 131 -8.92 52.82 32.56
C GLU A 131 -7.94 53.21 33.69
N GLY A 132 -6.94 54.05 33.40
CA GLY A 132 -5.87 54.38 34.35
C GLY A 132 -5.66 55.86 34.68
N ALA A 133 -6.53 56.76 34.22
CA ALA A 133 -6.25 58.21 34.26
C ALA A 133 -7.25 59.04 35.07
N HIS A 134 -7.77 58.55 36.21
CA HIS A 134 -8.39 59.43 37.22
C HIS A 134 -8.23 58.83 38.62
N GLY A 135 -7.31 59.40 39.40
CA GLY A 135 -7.04 59.13 40.82
C GLY A 135 -6.00 60.09 41.34
#